data_AF-A0A5D0U129-F1
#
_entry.id   AF-A0A5D0U129-F1
#
_cell.length_a   1.000
_cell.length_b   1.000
_cell.length_c   1.000
_cell.angle_alpha   90.00
_cell.angle_beta   90.00
_cell.angle_gamma   90.00
#
_symmetry.space_group_name_H-M   'P 1'
#
loop_
_entity.id
_entity.type
_entity.pdbx_description
1 polymer ?
#
loop_
_entity_poly.entity_id
_entity_poly.type
_entity_poly.pdbx_seq_one_letter_code
_entity_poly.pdbx_strand_id
1 'polypeptide(L)'
;MTRRFTAPAGRGRQGLAGTALALAFLATLAGCGGGDSGGSKGAEAGASSAASPTPSSAAPTGAETSPKPVERSTDPAMQPGIKGARQALQAFLRGQAAGDPAVCRYVAPGEKFVRSDALKGNCERGVRNTPHLVRPAEREALRTVTVKGGRIVGEEAVIPFSALHWTSGSMVASTLQDKFILRRENQLWQIVK
;
A
#
# COMPACT_ATOMS: atom_id res chain seq x y z
N MET A 1 1.81 -59.82 -1.71
CA MET A 1 0.36 -59.56 -1.59
C MET A 1 0.07 -58.15 -2.12
N THR A 2 -0.52 -58.10 -3.30
CA THR A 2 -0.64 -56.93 -4.17
C THR A 2 -1.94 -56.19 -3.85
N ARG A 3 -1.88 -54.93 -3.40
CA ARG A 3 -3.08 -54.07 -3.32
C ARG A 3 -3.09 -53.07 -4.47
N ARG A 4 -4.15 -53.17 -5.27
CA ARG A 4 -4.43 -52.48 -6.53
C ARG A 4 -5.63 -51.53 -6.31
N PHE A 5 -5.52 -50.32 -6.87
CA PHE A 5 -6.56 -49.36 -7.33
C PHE A 5 -7.64 -48.92 -6.29
N THR A 6 -8.18 -47.69 -6.29
CA THR A 6 -8.94 -47.03 -7.37
C THR A 6 -9.08 -45.53 -7.10
N ALA A 7 -8.97 -44.68 -8.12
CA ALA A 7 -9.33 -43.26 -8.09
C ALA A 7 -10.81 -43.05 -8.44
N PRO A 8 -11.52 -42.07 -7.85
CA PRO A 8 -12.76 -41.56 -8.44
C PRO A 8 -12.50 -40.33 -9.31
N ALA A 9 -12.85 -40.47 -10.59
CA ALA A 9 -13.06 -39.38 -11.52
C ALA A 9 -14.43 -38.73 -11.24
N GLY A 10 -14.44 -37.44 -10.88
CA GLY A 10 -15.65 -36.64 -10.77
C GLY A 10 -15.77 -35.65 -11.93
N ARG A 11 -16.49 -36.04 -12.99
CA ARG A 11 -17.01 -35.14 -14.04
C ARG A 11 -18.45 -34.76 -13.71
N GLY A 12 -18.75 -33.47 -13.66
CA GLY A 12 -20.10 -32.90 -13.79
C GLY A 12 -19.97 -31.44 -14.23
N ARG A 13 -20.01 -31.13 -15.53
CA ARG A 13 -21.16 -30.76 -16.36
C ARG A 13 -21.99 -29.57 -15.83
N GLN A 14 -21.84 -28.47 -16.57
CA GLN A 14 -22.89 -27.59 -17.12
C GLN A 14 -23.74 -26.73 -16.16
N GLY A 15 -23.59 -25.42 -16.33
CA GLY A 15 -24.55 -24.40 -15.94
C GLY A 15 -24.36 -23.17 -16.83
N LEU A 16 -24.86 -23.25 -18.07
CA LEU A 16 -25.11 -22.11 -18.94
C LEU A 16 -26.38 -21.40 -18.45
N ALA A 17 -26.25 -20.20 -17.92
CA ALA A 17 -27.30 -19.18 -17.82
C ALA A 17 -26.56 -17.83 -17.74
N GLY A 18 -26.64 -16.89 -18.68
CA GLY A 18 -27.76 -16.60 -19.57
C GLY A 18 -28.68 -15.57 -18.92
N THR A 19 -28.16 -14.40 -18.54
CA THR A 19 -28.97 -13.20 -18.28
C THR A 19 -28.29 -11.99 -18.91
N ALA A 20 -28.65 -11.75 -20.17
CA ALA A 20 -28.59 -10.42 -20.75
C ALA A 20 -29.69 -9.57 -20.09
N LEU A 21 -29.31 -8.44 -19.49
CA LEU A 21 -30.23 -7.38 -19.17
C LEU A 21 -29.62 -6.07 -19.67
N ALA A 22 -29.97 -5.75 -20.90
CA ALA A 22 -29.85 -4.41 -21.43
C ALA A 22 -31.03 -3.60 -20.91
N LEU A 23 -30.77 -2.45 -20.28
CA LEU A 23 -31.70 -1.32 -20.21
C LEU A 23 -30.88 -0.04 -20.13
N ALA A 24 -31.12 0.80 -21.14
CA ALA A 24 -30.63 2.16 -21.31
C ALA A 24 -31.35 3.15 -20.38
N PHE A 25 -31.06 4.46 -20.58
CA PHE A 25 -31.62 5.67 -19.94
C PHE A 25 -30.91 6.09 -18.64
N LEU A 26 -30.45 7.32 -18.40
CA LEU A 26 -30.70 8.64 -19.02
C LEU A 26 -29.45 9.54 -18.91
N ALA A 27 -29.22 10.32 -19.96
CA ALA A 27 -28.43 11.54 -19.93
C ALA A 27 -29.10 12.60 -19.05
N THR A 28 -28.33 13.26 -18.18
CA THR A 28 -28.74 14.49 -17.48
C THR A 28 -27.67 15.58 -17.70
N LEU A 29 -28.04 16.49 -18.60
CA LEU A 29 -27.91 17.96 -18.55
C LEU A 29 -26.76 18.60 -17.75
N ALA A 30 -25.89 19.28 -18.51
CA ALA A 30 -25.56 20.71 -18.39
C ALA A 30 -25.76 21.43 -17.04
N GLY A 31 -24.65 21.91 -16.47
CA GLY A 31 -24.52 23.21 -15.78
C GLY A 31 -23.14 23.77 -16.15
N CYS A 32 -23.00 24.90 -16.86
CA CYS A 32 -23.27 26.29 -16.43
C CYS A 32 -22.62 26.54 -15.06
N GLY A 33 -21.60 27.36 -14.89
CA GLY A 33 -21.28 28.64 -15.52
C GLY A 33 -20.76 29.54 -14.39
N GLY A 34 -19.87 30.48 -14.67
CA GLY A 34 -19.44 31.47 -13.69
C GLY A 34 -17.95 31.78 -13.78
N GLY A 35 -17.60 32.67 -14.71
CA GLY A 35 -16.40 33.47 -14.55
C GLY A 35 -16.72 34.67 -13.67
N ASP A 36 -15.77 35.07 -12.84
CA ASP A 36 -15.75 36.43 -12.30
C ASP A 36 -14.31 36.94 -12.22
N SER A 37 -14.13 38.07 -12.88
CA SER A 37 -12.96 38.93 -12.82
C SER A 37 -13.09 39.81 -11.58
N GLY A 38 -12.05 39.89 -10.75
CA GLY A 38 -12.09 40.77 -9.58
C GLY A 38 -10.69 41.08 -9.10
N GLY A 39 -10.15 42.20 -9.57
CA GLY A 39 -8.88 42.72 -9.10
C GLY A 39 -8.95 43.17 -7.64
N SER A 40 -7.79 43.20 -6.99
CA SER A 40 -7.54 44.08 -5.86
C SER A 40 -6.12 44.62 -5.98
N LYS A 41 -6.06 45.91 -6.31
CA LYS A 41 -4.93 46.81 -6.13
C LYS A 41 -4.98 47.36 -4.71
N GLY A 42 -3.80 47.64 -4.17
CA GLY A 42 -3.57 48.52 -3.03
C GLY A 42 -3.36 47.77 -1.71
N ALA A 43 -2.53 48.20 -0.79
CA ALA A 43 -1.54 49.29 -0.73
C ALA A 43 -0.66 48.95 0.49
N GLU A 44 0.65 49.08 0.39
CA GLU A 44 1.46 50.08 1.11
C GLU A 44 1.88 49.73 2.54
N ALA A 45 3.10 50.23 2.83
CA ALA A 45 3.80 50.33 4.11
C ALA A 45 4.21 48.99 4.75
N GLY A 46 5.48 48.69 4.98
CA GLY A 46 6.59 49.58 5.31
C GLY A 46 7.11 49.17 6.68
N ALA A 47 8.36 48.72 6.75
CA ALA A 47 9.27 48.90 7.87
C ALA A 47 10.51 48.00 7.71
N SER A 48 11.65 48.67 7.59
CA SER A 48 12.83 48.45 8.42
C SER A 48 13.38 47.03 8.57
N SER A 49 14.56 46.79 7.98
CA SER A 49 15.81 46.90 8.73
C SER A 49 16.93 46.18 7.97
N ALA A 50 17.82 46.98 7.39
CA ALA A 50 19.16 46.53 7.07
C ALA A 50 19.93 46.34 8.40
N ALA A 51 20.31 45.11 8.70
CA ALA A 51 21.34 44.81 9.69
C ALA A 51 22.14 43.61 9.19
N SER A 52 23.34 43.89 8.68
CA SER A 52 24.38 42.90 8.40
C SER A 52 24.80 42.21 9.70
N PRO A 53 24.93 40.87 9.72
CA PRO A 53 25.81 40.22 10.68
C PRO A 53 27.17 39.93 10.05
N THR A 54 28.18 40.44 10.74
CA THR A 54 29.62 40.21 10.63
C THR A 54 29.99 38.72 10.52
N PRO A 55 30.99 38.33 9.70
CA PRO A 55 31.52 36.97 9.73
C PRO A 55 32.42 36.77 10.95
N SER A 56 31.92 36.10 11.98
CA SER A 56 32.77 35.56 13.05
C SER A 56 33.11 34.11 12.75
N SER A 57 34.39 33.90 12.41
CA SER A 57 35.06 32.61 12.55
C SER A 57 34.96 32.14 14.00
N ALA A 58 34.22 31.06 14.22
CA ALA A 58 34.37 30.23 15.41
C ALA A 58 34.37 28.79 14.92
N ALA A 59 35.55 28.18 14.92
CA ALA A 59 35.70 26.74 14.74
C ALA A 59 35.09 26.01 15.94
N PRO A 60 34.14 25.08 15.77
CA PRO A 60 33.83 24.12 16.81
C PRO A 60 34.84 22.97 16.75
N THR A 61 35.70 22.99 17.76
CA THR A 61 36.52 21.89 18.26
C THR A 61 35.67 20.63 18.45
N GLY A 62 36.30 19.48 18.22
CA GLY A 62 35.70 18.16 18.12
C GLY A 62 34.71 17.80 19.24
N ALA A 63 33.61 17.21 18.79
CA ALA A 63 32.96 16.13 19.50
C ALA A 63 32.83 14.99 18.48
N GLU A 64 33.88 14.16 18.42
CA GLU A 64 33.88 12.88 17.71
C GLU A 64 32.86 11.97 18.40
N THR A 65 31.59 12.17 18.08
CA THR A 65 30.55 11.21 18.42
C THR A 65 30.68 10.12 17.39
N SER A 66 31.38 9.04 17.75
CA SER A 66 31.47 7.84 16.93
C SER A 66 30.07 7.50 16.40
N PRO A 67 29.86 7.44 15.07
CA PRO A 67 28.59 7.00 14.53
C PRO A 67 28.37 5.58 15.03
N LYS A 68 27.33 5.40 15.84
CA LYS A 68 26.80 4.09 16.25
C LYS A 68 26.73 3.23 14.98
N PRO A 69 27.20 1.97 15.01
CA PRO A 69 27.18 1.13 13.82
C PRO A 69 25.79 1.17 13.22
N VAL A 70 25.69 1.68 11.99
CA VAL A 70 24.48 1.58 11.19
C VAL A 70 24.32 0.08 10.99
N GLU A 71 23.54 -0.58 11.88
CA GLU A 71 23.02 -1.91 11.60
C GLU A 71 22.46 -1.81 10.20
N ARG A 72 23.09 -2.50 9.25
CA ARG A 72 22.63 -2.57 7.86
C ARG A 72 21.16 -2.87 7.94
N SER A 73 20.35 -1.86 7.60
CA SER A 73 18.90 -1.91 7.69
C SER A 73 18.43 -3.11 6.88
N THR A 74 18.26 -4.22 7.59
CA THR A 74 17.94 -5.49 6.97
C THR A 74 16.50 -5.37 6.52
N ASP A 75 16.24 -5.67 5.26
CA ASP A 75 14.91 -5.51 4.68
C ASP A 75 13.88 -6.17 5.62
N PRO A 76 12.83 -5.44 6.05
CA PRO A 76 11.82 -5.98 6.96
C PRO A 76 11.27 -7.34 6.53
N ALA A 77 11.16 -7.57 5.21
CA ALA A 77 10.66 -8.81 4.66
C ALA A 77 11.65 -9.98 4.72
N MET A 78 12.92 -9.74 5.04
CA MET A 78 13.91 -10.81 5.24
C MET A 78 13.88 -11.40 6.65
N GLN A 79 13.17 -10.78 7.60
CA GLN A 79 13.07 -11.32 8.96
C GLN A 79 12.40 -12.71 8.94
N PRO A 80 12.91 -13.67 9.73
CA PRO A 80 12.34 -15.00 9.77
C PRO A 80 10.95 -15.00 10.43
N GLY A 81 10.14 -16.00 10.05
CA GLY A 81 8.83 -16.27 10.64
C GLY A 81 7.79 -15.18 10.42
N ILE A 82 6.73 -15.20 11.25
CA ILE A 82 5.56 -14.33 11.08
C ILE A 82 5.89 -12.85 11.28
N LYS A 83 6.98 -12.53 11.97
CA LYS A 83 7.44 -11.15 12.15
C LYS A 83 7.83 -10.53 10.81
N GLY A 84 8.61 -11.23 9.98
CA GLY A 84 8.98 -10.72 8.65
C GLY A 84 7.79 -10.59 7.72
N ALA A 85 6.86 -11.55 7.72
CA ALA A 85 5.64 -11.44 6.93
C ALA A 85 4.79 -10.21 7.32
N ARG A 86 4.64 -9.96 8.63
CA ARG A 86 3.93 -8.77 9.13
C ARG A 86 4.62 -7.47 8.71
N GLN A 87 5.94 -7.41 8.80
CA GLN A 87 6.69 -6.22 8.41
C GLN A 87 6.71 -5.98 6.90
N ALA A 88 6.80 -7.05 6.09
CA ALA A 88 6.67 -6.99 4.63
C ALA A 88 5.31 -6.41 4.23
N LEU A 89 4.22 -6.95 4.78
CA LEU A 89 2.88 -6.46 4.52
C LEU A 89 2.70 -5.01 4.98
N GLN A 90 3.21 -4.66 6.17
CA GLN A 90 3.16 -3.29 6.67
C GLN A 90 3.89 -2.31 5.75
N ALA A 91 5.11 -2.65 5.30
CA ALA A 91 5.89 -1.83 4.39
C ALA A 91 5.16 -1.65 3.05
N PHE A 92 4.57 -2.73 2.53
CA PHE A 92 3.78 -2.70 1.31
C PHE A 92 2.55 -1.79 1.39
N LEU A 93 1.74 -1.92 2.44
CA LEU A 93 0.54 -1.10 2.61
C LEU A 93 0.88 0.39 2.80
N ARG A 94 1.95 0.71 3.54
CA ARG A 94 2.40 2.09 3.72
C ARG A 94 2.93 2.69 2.42
N GLY A 95 3.70 1.93 1.65
CA GLY A 95 4.20 2.40 0.35
C GLY A 95 3.09 2.58 -0.68
N GLN A 96 2.04 1.75 -0.66
CA GLN A 96 0.82 1.99 -1.44
C GLN A 96 0.18 3.35 -1.11
N ALA A 97 0.10 3.70 0.17
CA ALA A 97 -0.42 5.01 0.60
C ALA A 97 0.43 6.19 0.10
N ALA A 98 1.73 5.96 -0.11
CA ALA A 98 2.70 6.94 -0.59
C ALA A 98 2.83 6.95 -2.13
N GLY A 99 2.31 5.93 -2.82
CA GLY A 99 2.51 5.75 -4.25
C GLY A 99 3.94 5.32 -4.61
N ASP A 100 4.66 4.67 -3.69
CA ASP A 100 6.06 4.27 -3.85
C ASP A 100 6.18 2.91 -4.57
N PRO A 101 6.58 2.85 -5.86
CA PRO A 101 6.67 1.59 -6.59
C PRO A 101 7.74 0.63 -6.04
N ALA A 102 8.69 1.08 -5.20
CA ALA A 102 9.72 0.22 -4.63
C ALA A 102 9.16 -0.88 -3.71
N VAL A 103 7.89 -0.74 -3.27
CA VAL A 103 7.21 -1.79 -2.50
C VAL A 103 6.75 -2.97 -3.32
N CYS A 104 6.79 -2.87 -4.65
CA CYS A 104 6.48 -4.00 -5.53
C CYS A 104 7.45 -5.18 -5.40
N ARG A 105 8.62 -4.98 -4.76
CA ARG A 105 9.50 -6.09 -4.36
C ARG A 105 8.86 -7.07 -3.36
N TYR A 106 7.86 -6.62 -2.59
CA TYR A 106 7.14 -7.42 -1.61
C TYR A 106 5.97 -8.17 -2.23
N VAL A 107 5.81 -8.11 -3.54
CA VAL A 107 4.76 -8.78 -4.29
C VAL A 107 5.40 -9.89 -5.11
N ALA A 108 4.82 -11.09 -5.05
CA ALA A 108 5.28 -12.19 -5.87
C ALA A 108 4.96 -11.90 -7.35
N PRO A 109 5.90 -12.15 -8.28
CA PRO A 109 5.71 -11.87 -9.69
C PRO A 109 4.58 -12.74 -10.28
N GLY A 110 3.74 -12.15 -11.13
CA GLY A 110 2.69 -12.87 -11.85
C GLY A 110 1.41 -13.16 -11.05
N GLU A 111 1.36 -12.79 -9.77
CA GLU A 111 0.18 -12.99 -8.94
C GLU A 111 -0.93 -11.97 -9.23
N LYS A 112 -2.17 -12.45 -9.25
CA LYS A 112 -3.36 -11.63 -9.48
C LYS A 112 -3.95 -11.20 -8.15
N PHE A 113 -3.72 -9.95 -7.75
CA PHE A 113 -4.43 -9.38 -6.61
C PHE A 113 -5.94 -9.47 -6.82
N VAL A 114 -6.63 -10.00 -5.82
CA VAL A 114 -8.04 -10.39 -5.94
C VAL A 114 -8.95 -9.17 -6.10
N ARG A 115 -8.60 -8.01 -5.49
CA ARG A 115 -9.58 -6.92 -5.33
C ARG A 115 -9.14 -5.46 -5.44
N SER A 116 -7.87 -5.10 -5.64
CA SER A 116 -7.53 -3.69 -5.86
C SER A 116 -7.34 -3.37 -7.35
N ASP A 117 -8.15 -2.46 -7.89
CA ASP A 117 -7.93 -1.86 -9.23
C ASP A 117 -6.51 -1.28 -9.34
N ALA A 118 -5.99 -0.82 -8.21
CA ALA A 118 -4.65 -0.34 -8.04
C ALA A 118 -3.56 -1.43 -8.10
N LEU A 119 -3.84 -2.70 -8.39
CA LEU A 119 -2.80 -3.72 -8.64
C LEU A 119 -3.20 -4.67 -9.79
N LYS A 120 -4.25 -4.35 -10.56
CA LYS A 120 -4.68 -5.15 -11.71
C LYS A 120 -3.65 -5.04 -12.84
N GLY A 121 -2.75 -6.01 -12.92
CA GLY A 121 -1.88 -6.27 -14.07
C GLY A 121 -0.44 -5.74 -13.96
N ASN A 122 -0.22 -4.58 -13.35
CA ASN A 122 1.12 -4.04 -13.11
C ASN A 122 1.20 -3.38 -11.73
N CYS A 123 2.00 -3.96 -10.84
CA CYS A 123 2.15 -3.47 -9.47
C CYS A 123 2.62 -2.01 -9.44
N GLU A 124 3.66 -1.64 -10.19
CA GLU A 124 4.24 -0.30 -10.11
C GLU A 124 3.24 0.79 -10.54
N ARG A 125 2.57 0.60 -11.67
CA ARG A 125 1.54 1.52 -12.16
C ARG A 125 0.42 1.65 -11.14
N GLY A 126 0.01 0.50 -10.62
CA GLY A 126 -1.05 0.41 -9.66
C GLY A 126 -0.75 1.13 -8.34
N VAL A 127 0.43 0.87 -7.77
CA VAL A 127 0.94 1.54 -6.58
C VAL A 127 1.02 3.05 -6.81
N ARG A 128 1.62 3.51 -7.90
CA ARG A 128 1.71 4.95 -8.24
C ARG A 128 0.34 5.63 -8.29
N ASN A 129 -0.67 4.92 -8.80
CA ASN A 129 -2.03 5.45 -8.92
C ASN A 129 -2.85 5.32 -7.63
N THR A 130 -2.44 4.46 -6.69
CA THR A 130 -3.18 4.17 -5.45
C THR A 130 -3.58 5.44 -4.68
N PRO A 131 -2.68 6.42 -4.43
CA PRO A 131 -3.02 7.62 -3.67
C PRO A 131 -4.14 8.48 -4.27
N HIS A 132 -4.44 8.30 -5.56
CA HIS A 132 -5.51 8.98 -6.30
C HIS A 132 -6.81 8.17 -6.36
N LEU A 133 -6.76 6.86 -6.11
CA LEU A 133 -7.90 5.94 -6.17
C LEU A 133 -8.53 5.71 -4.79
N VAL A 134 -7.75 5.76 -3.71
CA VAL A 134 -8.24 5.58 -2.34
C VAL A 134 -8.78 6.87 -1.75
N ARG A 135 -9.80 6.78 -0.88
CA ARG A 135 -10.32 7.95 -0.18
C ARG A 135 -9.26 8.52 0.76
N PRO A 136 -9.28 9.83 1.08
CA PRO A 136 -8.32 10.43 2.00
C PRO A 136 -8.22 9.72 3.36
N ALA A 137 -9.36 9.32 3.93
CA ALA A 137 -9.41 8.60 5.20
C ALA A 137 -8.82 7.18 5.13
N GLU A 138 -8.95 6.50 3.98
CA GLU A 138 -8.36 5.18 3.74
C GLU A 138 -6.85 5.30 3.54
N ARG A 139 -6.42 6.32 2.79
CA ARG A 139 -4.99 6.62 2.60
C ARG A 139 -4.30 6.87 3.93
N GLU A 140 -4.95 7.63 4.82
CA GLU A 140 -4.43 7.92 6.14
C GLU A 140 -4.34 6.66 7.02
N ALA A 141 -5.33 5.76 6.92
CA ALA A 141 -5.26 4.45 7.56
C ALA A 141 -4.10 3.59 7.03
N LEU A 142 -3.84 3.59 5.71
CA LEU A 142 -2.68 2.89 5.15
C LEU A 142 -1.34 3.46 5.62
N ARG A 143 -1.24 4.79 5.79
CA ARG A 143 -0.01 5.44 6.27
C ARG A 143 0.34 5.02 7.70
N THR A 144 -0.67 4.86 8.54
CA THR A 144 -0.48 4.53 9.96
C THR A 144 -0.69 3.05 10.29
N VAL A 145 -0.86 2.21 9.27
CA VAL A 145 -1.12 0.78 9.47
C VAL A 145 0.01 0.09 10.22
N THR A 146 -0.39 -0.81 11.11
CA THR A 146 0.45 -1.74 11.87
C THR A 146 -0.19 -3.12 11.80
N VAL A 147 0.63 -4.16 11.67
CA VAL A 147 0.15 -5.54 11.56
C VAL A 147 0.48 -6.28 12.84
N LYS A 148 -0.53 -6.64 13.64
CA LYS A 148 -0.33 -7.24 14.97
C LYS A 148 -0.57 -8.75 15.00
N GLY A 149 -1.49 -9.24 14.18
CA GLY A 149 -1.87 -10.66 14.10
C GLY A 149 -1.34 -11.39 12.87
N GLY A 150 -1.82 -12.63 12.70
CA GLY A 150 -1.44 -13.54 11.61
C GLY A 150 -0.86 -14.85 12.14
N ARG A 151 -0.86 -15.88 11.29
CA ARG A 151 -0.30 -17.20 11.61
C ARG A 151 0.41 -17.79 10.41
N ILE A 152 1.36 -18.68 10.67
CA ILE A 152 1.99 -19.50 9.62
C ILE A 152 1.19 -20.79 9.46
N VAL A 153 0.92 -21.17 8.22
CA VAL A 153 0.27 -22.43 7.84
C VAL A 153 1.14 -23.06 6.75
N GLY A 154 1.91 -24.08 7.10
CA GLY A 154 2.93 -24.63 6.20
C GLY A 154 4.02 -23.61 5.89
N GLU A 155 4.17 -23.27 4.61
CA GLU A 155 5.15 -22.27 4.12
C GLU A 155 4.56 -20.87 3.92
N GLU A 156 3.27 -20.71 4.22
CA GLU A 156 2.54 -19.47 4.01
C GLU A 156 2.26 -18.75 5.33
N ALA A 157 2.35 -17.44 5.32
CA ALA A 157 1.86 -16.58 6.38
C ALA A 157 0.49 -16.02 5.98
N VAL A 158 -0.53 -16.32 6.78
CA VAL A 158 -1.90 -15.84 6.59
C VAL A 158 -2.20 -14.74 7.59
N ILE A 159 -2.47 -13.54 7.09
CA ILE A 159 -2.75 -12.34 7.89
C ILE A 159 -4.18 -11.86 7.56
N PRO A 160 -5.15 -12.03 8.46
CA PRO A 160 -6.53 -11.55 8.21
C PRO A 160 -6.59 -10.02 8.24
N PHE A 161 -7.59 -9.43 7.59
CA PHE A 161 -7.84 -7.98 7.66
C PHE A 161 -7.99 -7.49 9.11
N SER A 162 -8.61 -8.29 9.98
CA SER A 162 -8.74 -8.00 11.41
C SER A 162 -7.43 -7.89 12.19
N ALA A 163 -6.30 -8.32 11.59
CA ALA A 163 -4.96 -8.15 12.16
C ALA A 163 -4.33 -6.80 11.82
N LEU A 164 -4.96 -5.99 10.97
CA LEU A 164 -4.54 -4.65 10.61
C LEU A 164 -5.10 -3.64 11.61
N HIS A 165 -4.24 -2.77 12.10
CA HIS A 165 -4.61 -1.67 12.99
C HIS A 165 -4.00 -0.38 12.48
N TRP A 166 -4.73 0.72 12.57
CA TRP A 166 -4.26 2.06 12.21
C TRP A 166 -4.53 3.01 13.37
N THR A 167 -3.76 4.10 13.44
CA THR A 167 -3.93 5.13 14.49
C THR A 167 -4.76 6.31 14.02
N SER A 168 -4.93 6.48 12.71
CA SER A 168 -5.70 7.55 12.08
C SER A 168 -6.41 7.01 10.84
N GLY A 169 -7.49 7.68 10.42
CA GLY A 169 -8.28 7.28 9.26
C GLY A 169 -9.21 6.09 9.51
N SER A 170 -9.77 5.55 8.43
CA SER A 170 -10.70 4.42 8.47
C SER A 170 -10.55 3.55 7.23
N MET A 171 -10.64 2.25 7.41
CA MET A 171 -10.55 1.28 6.31
C MET A 171 -11.55 0.15 6.51
N VAL A 172 -12.09 -0.36 5.40
CA VAL A 172 -12.97 -1.52 5.37
C VAL A 172 -12.33 -2.65 4.57
N ALA A 173 -12.69 -3.89 4.90
CA ALA A 173 -12.13 -5.08 4.23
C ALA A 173 -12.38 -5.08 2.71
N SER A 174 -13.48 -4.49 2.25
CA SER A 174 -13.80 -4.38 0.83
C SER A 174 -12.84 -3.49 0.03
N THR A 175 -12.12 -2.57 0.69
CA THR A 175 -11.13 -1.68 0.04
C THR A 175 -9.82 -2.41 -0.26
N LEU A 176 -9.42 -3.34 0.61
CA LEU A 176 -8.21 -4.14 0.44
C LEU A 176 -8.57 -5.57 0.01
N GLN A 177 -8.84 -6.42 0.99
CA GLN A 177 -9.21 -7.83 0.88
C GLN A 177 -9.39 -8.40 2.30
N ASP A 178 -10.09 -9.54 2.40
CA ASP A 178 -10.42 -10.16 3.70
C ASP A 178 -9.19 -10.74 4.42
N LYS A 179 -8.16 -11.14 3.68
CA LYS A 179 -6.90 -11.69 4.20
C LYS A 179 -5.78 -11.51 3.18
N PHE A 180 -4.55 -11.47 3.68
CA PHE A 180 -3.31 -11.49 2.92
C PHE A 180 -2.61 -12.82 3.12
N ILE A 181 -2.09 -13.38 2.04
CA ILE A 181 -1.24 -14.57 2.08
C ILE A 181 0.13 -14.16 1.57
N LEU A 182 1.16 -14.46 2.36
CA LEU A 182 2.54 -14.26 2.00
C LEU A 182 3.26 -15.59 1.95
N ARG A 183 4.10 -15.79 0.94
CA ARG A 183 5.02 -16.94 0.84
C ARG A 183 6.45 -16.44 0.99
N ARG A 184 7.32 -17.29 1.54
CA ARG A 184 8.75 -16.97 1.64
C ARG A 184 9.51 -17.54 0.45
N GLU A 185 10.08 -16.67 -0.37
CA GLU A 185 10.90 -17.02 -1.53
C GLU A 185 12.24 -16.30 -1.45
N ASN A 186 13.36 -17.00 -1.70
CA ASN A 186 14.70 -16.42 -1.63
C ASN A 186 14.95 -15.65 -0.32
N GLN A 187 14.46 -16.20 0.79
CA GLN A 187 14.46 -15.61 2.14
C GLN A 187 13.60 -14.35 2.34
N LEU A 188 12.91 -13.87 1.31
CA LEU A 188 12.04 -12.70 1.32
C LEU A 188 10.57 -13.12 1.44
N TRP A 189 9.82 -12.49 2.32
CA TRP A 189 8.36 -12.64 2.35
C TRP A 189 7.71 -11.81 1.23
N GLN A 190 6.94 -12.48 0.39
CA GLN A 190 6.24 -11.89 -0.75
C GLN A 190 4.74 -12.18 -0.67
N ILE A 191 3.93 -11.16 -0.98
CA ILE A 191 2.48 -11.24 -1.02
C ILE A 191 2.09 -11.96 -2.31
N VAL A 192 1.37 -13.08 -2.14
CA VAL A 192 0.87 -13.90 -3.23
C VAL A 192 -0.64 -13.77 -3.41
N LYS A 193 -1.36 -13.36 -2.36
CA LYS A 193 -2.82 -13.23 -2.41
C LYS A 193 -3.36 -12.20 -1.46
#